data_AF-A0A0C2MQ06-F1
#
_entry.id   AF-A0A0C2MQ06-F1
#
_cell.length_a   1.000
_cell.length_b   1.000
_cell.length_c   1.000
_cell.angle_alpha   90.00
_cell.angle_beta   90.00
_cell.angle_gamma   90.00
#
_symmetry.space_group_name_H-M   'P 1'
#
loop_
_entity.id
_entity.type
_entity.pdbx_description
1 polymer ?
#
loop_
_entity_poly.entity_id
_entity_poly.type
_entity_poly.pdbx_seq_one_letter_code
_entity_poly.pdbx_strand_id
1 'polypeptide(L)'
;MNSPFDDESLPSNQSIIREYYSHGLFGGILVQMKSVRKLITYFSSQNNLEDDKLILEHFPVNLSSEFDALCEGGTNFQNYEGLKLLFLDFFTFIFRNQNLVMEHQARSFIELFLKFIKTHHVINYFYLDALMDSIIVCVSYEPNKILFINHNAMFNFYYFFRIQFNSSSQKFWTMFEQVYTIEPINISSLCHNNLTESVNGMMRNFRTTGEQECANMLLIVLKMVHNLRLLMEVEFDVRPILYASV
;
A
#
# COMPACT_ATOMS: atom_id res chain seq x y z
N MET A 1 8.65 -29.21 21.98
CA MET A 1 8.58 -27.97 21.19
C MET A 1 9.97 -27.38 21.22
N ASN A 2 10.69 -27.46 20.11
CA ASN A 2 12.00 -26.83 20.01
C ASN A 2 11.79 -25.33 19.88
N SER A 3 12.49 -24.56 20.71
CA SER A 3 12.43 -23.10 20.71
C SER A 3 13.04 -22.58 19.40
N PRO A 4 12.35 -21.72 18.62
CA PRO A 4 12.85 -21.21 17.33
C PRO A 4 14.02 -20.21 17.47
N PHE A 5 14.74 -20.22 18.60
CA PHE A 5 15.75 -19.22 18.96
C PHE A 5 17.18 -19.78 19.07
N ASP A 6 17.44 -21.00 18.60
CA ASP A 6 18.76 -21.64 18.72
C ASP A 6 19.69 -21.39 17.50
N ASP A 7 19.37 -20.41 16.65
CA ASP A 7 20.19 -20.03 15.48
C ASP A 7 21.11 -18.83 15.77
N GLU A 8 22.33 -18.83 15.21
CA GLU A 8 23.48 -17.91 15.43
C GLU A 8 23.25 -16.46 14.97
N SER A 9 22.03 -15.95 15.11
CA SER A 9 21.73 -14.51 15.09
C SER A 9 22.55 -13.77 16.15
N LEU A 10 22.99 -12.54 15.84
CA LEU A 10 23.67 -11.66 16.79
C LEU A 10 22.83 -11.58 18.09
N PRO A 11 23.42 -11.77 19.28
CA PRO A 11 22.70 -11.78 20.56
C PRO A 11 21.76 -10.57 20.78
N SER A 12 22.01 -9.47 20.08
CA SER A 12 21.19 -8.26 20.08
C SER A 12 19.83 -8.42 19.38
N ASN A 13 19.75 -9.14 18.24
CA ASN A 13 18.52 -9.29 17.46
C ASN A 13 17.45 -10.06 18.26
N GLN A 14 17.87 -11.18 18.87
CA GLN A 14 16.98 -11.99 19.69
C GLN A 14 16.40 -11.21 20.87
N SER A 15 17.20 -10.34 21.50
CA SER A 15 16.74 -9.54 22.64
C SER A 15 15.59 -8.59 22.24
N ILE A 16 15.69 -7.96 21.06
CA ILE A 16 14.70 -7.01 20.56
C ILE A 16 13.45 -7.73 20.08
N ILE A 17 13.60 -8.87 19.41
CA ILE A 17 12.48 -9.73 19.01
C ILE A 17 11.70 -10.24 20.23
N ARG A 18 12.40 -10.68 21.29
CA ARG A 18 11.74 -11.13 22.53
C ARG A 18 11.00 -10.00 23.24
N GLU A 19 11.60 -8.81 23.29
CA GLU A 19 10.95 -7.62 23.83
C GLU A 19 9.70 -7.26 23.02
N TYR A 20 9.81 -7.26 21.69
CA TYR A 20 8.69 -7.05 20.78
C TYR A 20 7.55 -8.04 21.01
N TYR A 21 7.87 -9.33 21.11
CA TYR A 21 6.89 -10.39 21.37
C TYR A 21 6.18 -10.21 22.72
N SER A 22 6.96 -9.97 23.78
CA SER A 22 6.43 -9.76 25.13
C SER A 22 5.48 -8.55 25.17
N HIS A 23 5.90 -7.43 24.58
CA HIS A 23 5.08 -6.23 24.51
C HIS A 23 3.89 -6.36 23.55
N GLY A 24 4.02 -7.15 22.48
CA GLY A 24 2.95 -7.46 21.56
C GLY A 24 1.81 -8.22 22.23
N LEU A 25 2.14 -9.19 23.08
CA LEU A 25 1.15 -10.01 23.78
C LEU A 25 0.52 -9.32 24.99
N PHE A 26 1.32 -8.65 25.82
CA PHE A 26 0.86 -8.19 27.14
C PHE A 26 0.77 -6.66 27.26
N GLY A 27 1.30 -5.92 26.28
CA GLY A 27 1.30 -4.47 26.28
C GLY A 27 -0.05 -3.89 25.84
N GLY A 28 -0.43 -2.76 26.46
CA GLY A 28 -1.48 -1.91 25.91
C GLY A 28 -1.06 -1.29 24.57
N ILE A 29 -2.02 -0.72 23.83
CA ILE A 29 -1.79 -0.21 22.46
C ILE A 29 -0.58 0.74 22.34
N LEU A 30 -0.39 1.65 23.30
CA LEU A 30 0.77 2.56 23.31
C LEU A 30 2.11 1.84 23.46
N VAL A 31 2.15 0.73 24.22
CA VAL A 31 3.35 -0.10 24.40
C VAL A 31 3.63 -0.88 23.12
N GLN A 32 2.60 -1.42 22.48
CA GLN A 32 2.72 -2.11 21.18
C GLN A 32 3.24 -1.16 20.10
N MET A 33 2.66 0.03 19.97
CA MET A 33 3.11 1.06 19.02
C MET A 33 4.60 1.41 19.20
N LYS A 34 5.03 1.64 20.45
CA LYS A 34 6.44 1.92 20.77
C LYS A 34 7.35 0.76 20.38
N SER A 35 6.91 -0.47 20.62
CA SER A 35 7.67 -1.68 20.33
C SER A 35 7.82 -1.89 18.82
N VAL A 36 6.76 -1.70 18.04
CA VAL A 36 6.82 -1.74 16.56
C VAL A 36 7.75 -0.66 16.02
N ARG A 37 7.70 0.58 16.52
CA ARG A 37 8.62 1.65 16.07
C ARG A 37 10.08 1.32 16.35
N LYS A 38 10.37 0.78 17.55
CA LYS A 38 11.72 0.36 17.93
C LYS A 38 12.22 -0.75 17.00
N LEU A 39 11.36 -1.71 16.69
CA LEU A 39 11.65 -2.80 15.75
C LEU A 39 11.92 -2.27 14.34
N ILE A 40 11.03 -1.44 13.77
CA ILE A 40 11.23 -0.86 12.42
C ILE A 40 12.58 -0.14 12.38
N THR A 41 12.86 0.69 13.38
CA THR A 41 14.14 1.43 13.47
C THR A 41 15.33 0.48 13.44
N TYR A 42 15.30 -0.59 14.23
CA TYR A 42 16.41 -1.52 14.37
C TYR A 42 16.62 -2.43 13.16
N PHE A 43 15.53 -2.89 12.52
CA PHE A 43 15.56 -3.86 11.42
C PHE A 43 15.46 -3.22 10.03
N SER A 44 15.21 -1.91 9.91
CA SER A 44 15.04 -1.20 8.63
C SER A 44 16.18 -1.42 7.62
N SER A 45 17.42 -1.54 8.08
CA SER A 45 18.60 -1.77 7.24
C SER A 45 18.99 -3.24 7.10
N GLN A 46 18.29 -4.13 7.80
CA GLN A 46 18.55 -5.57 7.79
C GLN A 46 17.64 -6.24 6.76
N ASN A 47 18.17 -7.22 6.03
CA ASN A 47 17.43 -8.00 5.03
C ASN A 47 17.52 -9.49 5.37
N ASN A 48 17.03 -9.85 6.56
CA ASN A 48 16.95 -11.24 7.00
C ASN A 48 15.51 -11.74 6.87
N LEU A 49 15.30 -12.73 6.01
CA LEU A 49 13.99 -13.30 5.71
C LEU A 49 13.32 -13.92 6.94
N GLU A 50 14.07 -14.63 7.77
CA GLU A 50 13.52 -15.31 8.96
C GLU A 50 13.09 -14.31 10.02
N ASP A 51 13.91 -13.28 10.27
CA ASP A 51 13.53 -12.17 11.15
C ASP A 51 12.27 -11.46 10.62
N ASP A 52 12.23 -11.17 9.32
CA ASP A 52 11.08 -10.51 8.66
C ASP A 52 9.78 -11.31 8.80
N LYS A 53 9.84 -12.63 8.57
CA LYS A 53 8.69 -13.52 8.76
C LYS A 53 8.24 -13.54 10.20
N LEU A 54 9.17 -13.72 11.13
CA LEU A 54 8.85 -13.83 12.55
C LEU A 54 8.22 -12.54 13.09
N ILE A 55 8.68 -11.37 12.62
CA ILE A 55 8.09 -10.06 12.92
C ILE A 55 6.65 -10.00 12.42
N LEU A 56 6.42 -10.38 11.16
CA LEU A 56 5.09 -10.34 10.54
C LEU A 56 4.11 -11.29 11.24
N GLU A 57 4.53 -12.54 11.49
CA GLU A 57 3.76 -13.58 12.17
C GLU A 57 3.30 -13.16 13.57
N HIS A 58 4.16 -12.44 14.29
CA HIS A 58 3.89 -12.00 15.66
C HIS A 58 3.40 -10.56 15.75
N PHE A 59 2.85 -10.02 14.67
CA PHE A 59 2.30 -8.67 14.68
C PHE A 59 1.23 -8.51 15.79
N PRO A 60 1.27 -7.46 16.63
CA PRO A 60 0.39 -7.36 17.78
C PRO A 60 -1.08 -7.29 17.36
N VAL A 61 -1.89 -8.25 17.79
CA VAL A 61 -3.30 -8.38 17.38
C VAL A 61 -4.11 -7.12 17.69
N ASN A 62 -3.96 -6.53 18.88
CA ASN A 62 -4.69 -5.31 19.23
C ASN A 62 -4.32 -4.14 18.31
N LEU A 63 -3.04 -3.99 17.95
CA LEU A 63 -2.59 -2.97 17.01
C LEU A 63 -3.11 -3.22 15.59
N SER A 64 -3.20 -4.49 15.17
CA SER A 64 -3.84 -4.87 13.90
C SER A 64 -5.31 -4.43 13.87
N SER A 65 -6.07 -4.71 14.93
CA SER A 65 -7.47 -4.29 15.04
C SER A 65 -7.62 -2.77 15.00
N GLU A 66 -6.69 -2.01 15.58
CA GLU A 66 -6.69 -0.55 15.48
C GLU A 66 -6.37 -0.06 14.06
N PHE A 67 -5.54 -0.77 13.29
CA PHE A 67 -5.33 -0.48 11.87
C PHE A 67 -6.57 -0.77 11.03
N ASP A 68 -7.31 -1.84 11.32
CA ASP A 68 -8.61 -2.10 10.69
C ASP A 68 -9.61 -0.96 11.00
N ALA A 69 -9.75 -0.60 12.27
CA ALA A 69 -10.64 0.49 12.70
C ALA A 69 -10.25 1.85 12.11
N LEU A 70 -8.95 2.09 11.92
CA LEU A 70 -8.41 3.25 11.21
C LEU A 70 -8.93 3.33 9.76
N CYS A 71 -8.99 2.20 9.06
CA CYS A 71 -9.45 2.13 7.68
C CYS A 71 -10.97 2.23 7.52
N GLU A 72 -11.73 1.88 8.56
CA GLU A 72 -13.19 2.00 8.59
C GLU A 72 -13.68 3.39 9.01
N GLY A 73 -12.76 4.31 9.34
CA GLY A 73 -13.08 5.67 9.78
C GLY A 73 -13.61 5.75 11.23
N GLY A 74 -13.47 4.67 12.01
CA GLY A 74 -14.20 4.44 13.25
C GLY A 74 -13.37 4.49 14.54
N THR A 75 -12.23 5.18 14.58
CA THR A 75 -11.36 5.13 15.78
C THR A 75 -11.52 6.35 16.69
N ASN A 76 -11.78 6.05 17.97
CA ASN A 76 -11.82 7.00 19.08
C ASN A 76 -10.44 7.15 19.76
N PHE A 77 -9.36 6.73 19.10
CA PHE A 77 -8.04 6.69 19.70
C PHE A 77 -7.43 8.08 19.82
N GLN A 78 -7.00 8.46 21.03
CA GLN A 78 -6.46 9.80 21.33
C GLN A 78 -5.19 10.15 20.54
N ASN A 79 -4.45 9.16 20.03
CA ASN A 79 -3.23 9.36 19.23
C ASN A 79 -3.40 8.87 17.79
N TYR A 80 -4.48 9.31 17.17
CA TYR A 80 -4.89 8.92 15.82
C TYR A 80 -3.82 9.21 14.75
N GLU A 81 -3.19 10.38 14.78
CA GLU A 81 -2.09 10.71 13.85
C GLU A 81 -0.88 9.80 14.03
N GLY A 82 -0.51 9.50 15.28
CA GLY A 82 0.60 8.59 15.56
C GLY A 82 0.35 7.16 15.07
N LEU A 83 -0.92 6.73 15.01
CA LEU A 83 -1.34 5.44 14.48
C LEU A 83 -1.27 5.41 12.95
N LYS A 84 -1.74 6.45 12.26
CA LYS A 84 -1.60 6.59 10.79
C LYS A 84 -0.16 6.50 10.33
N LEU A 85 0.73 7.27 10.97
CA LEU A 85 2.15 7.27 10.63
C LEU A 85 2.77 5.90 10.88
N LEU A 86 2.45 5.26 12.01
CA LEU A 86 2.95 3.92 12.29
C LEU A 86 2.45 2.89 11.28
N PHE A 87 1.20 2.99 10.83
CA PHE A 87 0.66 2.11 9.79
C PHE A 87 1.46 2.24 8.49
N LEU A 88 1.71 3.46 8.02
CA LEU A 88 2.51 3.70 6.83
C LEU A 88 3.98 3.28 6.99
N ASP A 89 4.58 3.55 8.15
CA ASP A 89 5.95 3.13 8.48
C ASP A 89 6.06 1.60 8.46
N PHE A 90 5.05 0.90 8.99
CA PHE A 90 5.05 -0.56 9.04
C PHE A 90 4.80 -1.18 7.66
N PHE A 91 3.90 -0.60 6.85
CA PHE A 91 3.75 -1.01 5.45
C PHE A 91 5.06 -0.82 4.66
N THR A 92 5.70 0.33 4.82
CA THR A 92 7.01 0.64 4.23
C THR A 92 8.06 -0.39 4.67
N PHE A 93 8.06 -0.75 5.96
CA PHE A 93 8.97 -1.75 6.51
C PHE A 93 8.75 -3.15 5.93
N ILE A 94 7.50 -3.62 5.82
CA ILE A 94 7.18 -4.95 5.27
C ILE A 94 7.71 -5.09 3.84
N PHE A 95 7.52 -4.06 3.02
CA PHE A 95 7.87 -4.09 1.60
C PHE A 95 9.15 -3.33 1.28
N ARG A 96 10.04 -3.11 2.26
CA ARG A 96 11.36 -2.49 2.03
C ARG A 96 12.27 -3.32 1.13
N ASN A 97 12.01 -4.62 1.05
CA ASN A 97 12.74 -5.61 0.26
C ASN A 97 11.78 -6.71 -0.24
N GLN A 98 12.28 -7.68 -1.00
CA GLN A 98 11.46 -8.72 -1.62
C GLN A 98 11.11 -9.91 -0.70
N ASN A 99 11.55 -9.91 0.57
CA ASN A 99 11.41 -11.07 1.46
C ASN A 99 9.96 -11.47 1.69
N LEU A 100 9.06 -10.49 1.86
CA LEU A 100 7.69 -10.71 2.29
C LEU A 100 6.65 -10.55 1.16
N VAL A 101 7.07 -10.34 -0.09
CA VAL A 101 6.14 -10.00 -1.19
C VAL A 101 5.17 -11.14 -1.52
N MET A 102 5.56 -12.39 -1.27
CA MET A 102 4.73 -13.59 -1.48
C MET A 102 4.04 -14.10 -0.21
N GLU A 103 4.32 -13.48 0.94
CA GLU A 103 3.79 -13.96 2.23
C GLU A 103 2.31 -13.62 2.37
N HIS A 104 1.50 -14.64 2.67
CA HIS A 104 0.05 -14.50 2.77
C HIS A 104 -0.36 -13.46 3.82
N GLN A 105 0.36 -13.38 4.93
CA GLN A 105 0.06 -12.39 5.97
C GLN A 105 0.44 -10.96 5.56
N ALA A 106 1.40 -10.77 4.66
CA ALA A 106 1.74 -9.44 4.15
C ALA A 106 0.59 -8.90 3.27
N ARG A 107 -0.18 -9.80 2.63
CA ARG A 107 -1.35 -9.45 1.82
C ARG A 107 -2.44 -8.74 2.62
N SER A 108 -2.66 -9.09 3.90
CA SER A 108 -3.67 -8.38 4.70
C SER A 108 -3.29 -6.90 4.91
N PHE A 109 -1.99 -6.60 5.03
CA PHE A 109 -1.49 -5.22 5.09
C PHE A 109 -1.64 -4.47 3.77
N ILE A 110 -1.55 -5.17 2.62
CA ILE A 110 -1.89 -4.58 1.31
C ILE A 110 -3.37 -4.20 1.28
N GLU A 111 -4.26 -5.11 1.66
CA GLU A 111 -5.70 -4.85 1.65
C GLU A 111 -6.08 -3.71 2.61
N LEU A 112 -5.47 -3.66 3.80
CA LEU A 112 -5.56 -2.53 4.72
C LEU A 112 -5.08 -1.23 4.08
N PHE A 113 -3.93 -1.24 3.41
CA PHE A 113 -3.37 -0.05 2.77
C PHE A 113 -4.30 0.47 1.66
N LEU A 114 -4.85 -0.43 0.86
CA LEU A 114 -5.81 -0.11 -0.19
C LEU A 114 -7.11 0.49 0.34
N LYS A 115 -7.57 0.07 1.53
CA LYS A 115 -8.70 0.72 2.22
C LYS A 115 -8.28 2.08 2.77
N PHE A 116 -7.12 2.16 3.41
CA PHE A 116 -6.59 3.36 4.04
C PHE A 116 -6.48 4.53 3.05
N ILE A 117 -5.90 4.33 1.87
CA ILE A 117 -5.72 5.41 0.88
C ILE A 117 -7.03 5.88 0.22
N LYS A 118 -8.14 5.17 0.44
CA LYS A 118 -9.49 5.62 -0.01
C LYS A 118 -10.16 6.53 1.01
N THR A 119 -9.64 6.62 2.22
CA THR A 119 -10.16 7.50 3.26
C THR A 119 -9.83 8.96 2.95
N HIS A 120 -10.56 9.90 3.55
CA HIS A 120 -10.31 11.35 3.41
C HIS A 120 -9.37 11.90 4.48
N HIS A 121 -8.44 11.07 4.99
CA HIS A 121 -7.52 11.49 6.03
C HIS A 121 -6.41 12.37 5.44
N VAL A 122 -6.18 13.51 6.09
CA VAL A 122 -5.01 14.35 5.81
C VAL A 122 -3.83 13.81 6.60
N ILE A 123 -2.67 13.69 5.95
CA ILE A 123 -1.39 13.37 6.58
C ILE A 123 -0.43 14.53 6.34
N ASN A 124 0.08 15.11 7.42
CA ASN A 124 0.86 16.35 7.33
C ASN A 124 2.35 16.12 7.04
N TYR A 125 2.95 15.04 7.58
CA TYR A 125 4.38 14.80 7.47
C TYR A 125 4.68 13.30 7.40
N PHE A 126 5.13 12.83 6.24
CA PHE A 126 5.50 11.44 6.02
C PHE A 126 6.58 11.33 4.93
N TYR A 127 7.45 10.32 5.02
CA TYR A 127 8.52 10.11 4.05
C TYR A 127 8.01 9.36 2.82
N LEU A 128 7.33 10.10 1.94
CA LEU A 128 6.62 9.56 0.77
C LEU A 128 7.52 8.73 -0.16
N ASP A 129 8.80 9.10 -0.29
CA ASP A 129 9.73 8.43 -1.19
C ASP A 129 9.98 6.97 -0.81
N ALA A 130 10.19 6.63 0.47
CA ALA A 130 10.39 5.24 0.87
C ALA A 130 9.11 4.41 0.72
N LEU A 131 7.94 5.02 0.95
CA LEU A 131 6.68 4.33 0.71
C LEU A 131 6.50 4.01 -0.76
N MET A 132 6.87 4.93 -1.66
CA MET A 132 6.84 4.66 -3.10
C MET A 132 7.81 3.54 -3.50
N ASP A 133 9.03 3.51 -2.94
CA ASP A 133 9.95 2.37 -3.16
C ASP A 133 9.33 1.06 -2.68
N SER A 134 8.68 1.09 -1.52
CA SER A 134 8.05 -0.09 -0.93
C SER A 134 6.85 -0.58 -1.73
N ILE A 135 6.06 0.34 -2.32
CA ILE A 135 4.99 -0.01 -3.26
C ILE A 135 5.58 -0.65 -4.51
N ILE A 136 6.65 -0.09 -5.09
CA ILE A 136 7.34 -0.68 -6.26
C ILE A 136 7.78 -2.11 -5.96
N VAL A 137 8.39 -2.36 -4.80
CA VAL A 137 8.77 -3.70 -4.36
C VAL A 137 7.54 -4.60 -4.17
N CYS A 138 6.50 -4.11 -3.51
CA CYS A 138 5.24 -4.83 -3.31
C CYS A 138 4.62 -5.29 -4.63
N VAL A 139 4.53 -4.40 -5.63
CA VAL A 139 3.90 -4.68 -6.93
C VAL A 139 4.83 -5.38 -7.92
N SER A 140 6.08 -5.65 -7.54
CA SER A 140 6.97 -6.53 -8.32
C SER A 140 6.46 -7.98 -8.34
N TYR A 141 5.61 -8.36 -7.36
CA TYR A 141 4.85 -9.60 -7.38
C TYR A 141 3.47 -9.37 -8.02
N GLU A 142 3.21 -10.11 -9.10
CA GLU A 142 2.07 -9.85 -9.98
C GLU A 142 0.69 -9.95 -9.29
N PRO A 143 0.43 -10.91 -8.38
CA PRO A 143 -0.82 -10.93 -7.61
C PRO A 143 -1.06 -9.66 -6.78
N ASN A 144 0.00 -9.05 -6.23
CA ASN A 144 -0.12 -7.79 -5.49
C ASN A 144 -0.41 -6.64 -6.45
N LYS A 145 0.25 -6.60 -7.62
CA LYS A 145 -0.03 -5.63 -8.68
C LYS A 145 -1.51 -5.66 -9.12
N ILE A 146 -2.07 -6.87 -9.30
CA ILE A 146 -3.48 -7.06 -9.63
C ILE A 146 -4.40 -6.48 -8.55
N LEU A 147 -4.08 -6.63 -7.26
CA LEU A 147 -4.86 -6.01 -6.17
C LEU A 147 -4.85 -4.48 -6.29
N PHE A 148 -3.69 -3.88 -6.60
CA PHE A 148 -3.58 -2.44 -6.80
C PHE A 148 -4.43 -1.95 -7.97
N ILE A 149 -4.40 -2.64 -9.11
CA ILE A 149 -5.23 -2.32 -10.29
C ILE A 149 -6.72 -2.44 -9.95
N ASN A 150 -7.13 -3.57 -9.38
CA ASN A 150 -8.53 -3.84 -9.03
C ASN A 150 -9.09 -2.87 -7.99
N HIS A 151 -8.25 -2.18 -7.21
CA HIS A 151 -8.68 -1.19 -6.23
C HIS A 151 -8.49 0.27 -6.67
N ASN A 152 -8.08 0.52 -7.92
CA ASN A 152 -7.70 1.83 -8.41
C ASN A 152 -6.66 2.53 -7.50
N ALA A 153 -5.73 1.74 -6.97
CA ALA A 153 -4.89 2.14 -5.84
C ALA A 153 -4.09 3.40 -6.14
N MET A 154 -3.48 3.47 -7.32
CA MET A 154 -2.60 4.58 -7.67
C MET A 154 -3.32 5.92 -7.83
N PHE A 155 -4.58 5.90 -8.28
CA PHE A 155 -5.39 7.11 -8.36
C PHE A 155 -5.79 7.60 -6.97
N ASN A 156 -6.22 6.69 -6.10
CA ASN A 156 -6.53 7.01 -4.71
C ASN A 156 -5.27 7.52 -3.98
N PHE A 157 -4.12 6.87 -4.21
CA PHE A 157 -2.82 7.29 -3.69
C PHE A 157 -2.46 8.72 -4.11
N TYR A 158 -2.64 9.07 -5.39
CA TYR A 158 -2.38 10.42 -5.89
C TYR A 158 -3.22 11.46 -5.13
N TYR A 159 -4.53 11.25 -5.03
CA TYR A 159 -5.41 12.22 -4.37
C TYR A 159 -5.19 12.27 -2.86
N PHE A 160 -4.87 11.14 -2.24
CA PHE A 160 -4.57 11.06 -0.82
C PHE A 160 -3.29 11.82 -0.45
N PHE A 161 -2.22 11.68 -1.24
CA PHE A 161 -0.92 12.32 -0.99
C PHE A 161 -0.68 13.60 -1.81
N ARG A 162 -1.72 14.16 -2.46
CA ARG A 162 -1.61 15.24 -3.46
C ARG A 162 -0.73 16.41 -3.04
N ILE A 163 -0.85 16.84 -1.78
CA ILE A 163 -0.13 18.00 -1.22
C ILE A 163 1.40 17.79 -1.18
N GLN A 164 1.87 16.54 -1.22
CA GLN A 164 3.27 16.17 -0.99
C GLN A 164 4.06 15.87 -2.28
N PHE A 165 3.45 15.88 -3.48
CA PHE A 165 4.11 15.40 -4.71
C PHE A 165 5.11 16.36 -5.37
N ASN A 166 5.26 17.59 -4.89
CA ASN A 166 6.08 18.60 -5.58
C ASN A 166 7.55 18.17 -5.80
N SER A 167 8.13 17.35 -4.91
CA SER A 167 9.50 16.83 -5.05
C SER A 167 9.59 15.46 -5.72
N SER A 168 8.50 14.69 -5.71
CA SER A 168 8.53 13.25 -5.99
C SER A 168 7.67 12.83 -7.17
N SER A 169 7.25 13.79 -7.99
CA SER A 169 6.37 13.57 -9.14
C SER A 169 6.92 12.54 -10.14
N GLN A 170 8.21 12.61 -10.48
CA GLN A 170 8.83 11.65 -11.39
C GLN A 170 8.75 10.22 -10.86
N LYS A 171 9.05 10.03 -9.56
CA LYS A 171 9.01 8.72 -8.91
C LYS A 171 7.60 8.16 -8.89
N PHE A 172 6.61 9.00 -8.61
CA PHE A 172 5.21 8.64 -8.69
C PHE A 172 4.82 8.14 -10.07
N TRP A 173 5.19 8.85 -11.15
CA TRP A 173 4.85 8.44 -12.51
C TRP A 173 5.50 7.11 -12.88
N THR A 174 6.77 6.91 -12.51
CA THR A 174 7.44 5.60 -12.67
C THR A 174 6.68 4.49 -11.95
N MET A 175 6.28 4.71 -10.70
CA MET A 175 5.50 3.75 -9.92
C MET A 175 4.12 3.49 -10.56
N PHE A 176 3.44 4.54 -11.01
CA PHE A 176 2.12 4.45 -11.66
C PHE A 176 2.18 3.59 -12.92
N GLU A 177 3.15 3.85 -13.80
CA GLU A 177 3.33 3.06 -15.03
C GLU A 177 3.67 1.60 -14.74
N GLN A 178 4.49 1.32 -13.71
CA GLN A 178 4.82 -0.04 -13.32
C GLN A 178 3.60 -0.83 -12.83
N VAL A 179 2.69 -0.20 -12.07
CA VAL A 179 1.46 -0.86 -11.61
C VAL A 179 0.56 -1.22 -12.79
N TYR A 180 0.39 -0.33 -13.77
CA TYR A 180 -0.50 -0.55 -14.91
C TYR A 180 0.17 -1.26 -16.10
N THR A 181 1.42 -1.73 -15.94
CA THR A 181 2.08 -2.62 -16.88
C THR A 181 1.92 -4.06 -16.41
N ILE A 182 0.92 -4.73 -16.95
CA ILE A 182 0.54 -6.11 -16.63
C ILE A 182 0.70 -7.02 -17.85
N GLU A 183 1.15 -8.25 -17.62
CA GLU A 183 1.29 -9.23 -18.70
C GLU A 183 -0.08 -9.78 -19.14
N PRO A 184 -0.29 -10.04 -20.46
CA PRO A 184 -1.56 -10.59 -20.95
C PRO A 184 -1.99 -11.92 -20.33
N ILE A 185 -1.07 -12.70 -19.77
CA ILE A 185 -1.39 -13.96 -19.10
C ILE A 185 -2.23 -13.77 -17.83
N ASN A 186 -2.20 -12.56 -17.25
CA ASN A 186 -2.87 -12.24 -15.99
C ASN A 186 -4.23 -11.56 -16.15
N ILE A 187 -4.72 -11.43 -17.39
CA ILE A 187 -5.99 -10.75 -17.70
C ILE A 187 -7.16 -11.34 -16.92
N SER A 188 -7.24 -12.67 -16.79
CA SER A 188 -8.33 -13.35 -16.09
C SER A 188 -8.43 -13.02 -14.59
N SER A 189 -7.38 -12.45 -14.01
CA SER A 189 -7.34 -12.05 -12.60
C SER A 189 -7.82 -10.61 -12.38
N LEU A 190 -8.02 -9.85 -13.46
CA LEU A 190 -8.58 -8.51 -13.39
C LEU A 190 -10.09 -8.56 -13.20
N CYS A 191 -10.61 -7.71 -12.33
CA CYS A 191 -12.05 -7.56 -12.14
C CYS A 191 -12.58 -6.48 -13.09
N HIS A 192 -13.29 -6.88 -14.14
CA HIS A 192 -13.79 -5.96 -15.17
C HIS A 192 -14.77 -4.91 -14.61
N ASN A 193 -15.57 -5.29 -13.61
CA ASN A 193 -16.47 -4.36 -12.91
C ASN A 193 -15.66 -3.27 -12.18
N ASN A 194 -14.59 -3.66 -11.48
CA ASN A 194 -13.75 -2.70 -10.76
C ASN A 194 -12.98 -1.79 -11.73
N LEU A 195 -12.49 -2.34 -12.85
CA LEU A 195 -11.85 -1.54 -13.90
C LEU A 195 -12.82 -0.52 -14.50
N THR A 196 -14.05 -0.95 -14.79
CA THR A 196 -15.13 -0.09 -15.27
C THR A 196 -15.43 1.04 -14.29
N GLU A 197 -15.59 0.72 -13.00
CA GLU A 197 -15.78 1.72 -11.96
C GLU A 197 -14.60 2.70 -11.87
N SER A 198 -13.38 2.17 -11.95
CA SER A 198 -12.14 2.96 -11.89
C SER A 198 -12.03 3.98 -13.03
N VAL A 199 -12.21 3.52 -14.27
CA VAL A 199 -12.18 4.38 -15.46
C VAL A 199 -13.27 5.44 -15.40
N ASN A 200 -14.50 5.06 -15.06
CA ASN A 200 -15.62 6.01 -14.94
C ASN A 200 -15.40 7.02 -13.80
N GLY A 201 -14.81 6.60 -12.67
CA GLY A 201 -14.42 7.48 -11.58
C GLY A 201 -13.38 8.50 -12.01
N MET A 202 -12.32 8.06 -12.71
CA MET A 202 -11.30 8.95 -13.28
C MET A 202 -11.89 9.94 -14.28
N MET A 203 -12.72 9.48 -15.22
CA MET A 203 -13.37 10.34 -16.21
C MET A 203 -14.26 11.41 -15.56
N ARG A 204 -15.02 11.04 -14.52
CA ARG A 204 -15.85 11.99 -13.77
C ARG A 204 -15.01 13.04 -13.06
N ASN A 205 -13.92 12.63 -12.42
CA ASN A 205 -12.99 13.55 -11.76
C ASN A 205 -12.29 14.47 -12.75
N PHE A 206 -11.83 13.95 -13.89
CA PHE A 206 -11.26 14.77 -14.96
C PHE A 206 -12.25 15.80 -15.47
N ARG A 207 -13.50 15.40 -15.73
CA ARG A 207 -14.56 16.32 -16.17
C ARG A 207 -14.85 17.43 -15.15
N THR A 208 -14.77 17.10 -13.86
CA THR A 208 -15.11 18.03 -12.78
C THR A 208 -13.96 19.01 -12.50
N THR A 209 -12.73 18.54 -12.57
CA THR A 209 -11.54 19.30 -12.16
C THR A 209 -10.76 19.92 -13.32
N GLY A 210 -10.80 19.31 -14.50
CA GLY A 210 -9.96 19.68 -15.64
C GLY A 210 -8.46 19.42 -15.43
N GLU A 211 -8.08 18.65 -14.40
CA GLU A 211 -6.67 18.46 -14.02
C GLU A 211 -5.91 17.60 -15.04
N GLN A 212 -4.76 18.11 -15.49
CA GLN A 212 -3.90 17.42 -16.46
C GLN A 212 -3.37 16.09 -15.93
N GLU A 213 -3.04 16.02 -14.64
CA GLU A 213 -2.59 14.81 -13.97
C GLU A 213 -3.66 13.73 -13.99
N CYS A 214 -4.93 14.10 -13.82
CA CYS A 214 -6.05 13.17 -13.94
C CYS A 214 -6.18 12.64 -15.37
N ALA A 215 -6.00 13.48 -16.39
CA ALA A 215 -5.99 13.05 -17.79
C ALA A 215 -4.84 12.08 -18.09
N ASN A 216 -3.63 12.36 -17.59
CA ASN A 216 -2.46 11.52 -17.78
C ASN A 216 -2.64 10.13 -17.12
N MET A 217 -3.15 10.09 -15.89
CA MET A 217 -3.48 8.84 -15.21
C MET A 217 -4.53 8.03 -15.99
N LEU A 218 -5.60 8.68 -16.44
CA LEU A 218 -6.65 8.05 -17.26
C LEU A 218 -6.07 7.46 -18.56
N LEU A 219 -5.17 8.20 -19.24
CA LEU A 219 -4.54 7.74 -20.47
C LEU A 219 -3.70 6.47 -20.26
N ILE A 220 -2.93 6.40 -19.16
CA ILE A 220 -2.15 5.20 -18.82
C ILE A 220 -3.06 4.00 -18.57
N VAL A 221 -4.15 4.19 -17.82
CA VAL A 221 -5.14 3.12 -17.56
C VAL A 221 -5.83 2.67 -18.85
N LEU A 222 -6.23 3.60 -19.72
CA LEU A 222 -6.83 3.26 -21.02
C LEU A 222 -5.85 2.54 -21.95
N LYS A 223 -4.56 2.91 -21.92
CA LYS A 223 -3.50 2.20 -22.65
C LYS A 223 -3.37 0.76 -22.17
N MET A 224 -3.41 0.52 -20.87
CA MET A 224 -3.45 -0.84 -20.31
C MET A 224 -4.69 -1.60 -20.82
N VAL A 225 -5.89 -1.05 -20.65
CA VAL A 225 -7.16 -1.69 -21.09
C VAL A 225 -7.11 -2.05 -22.59
N HIS A 226 -6.61 -1.14 -23.43
CA HIS A 226 -6.41 -1.38 -24.85
C HIS A 226 -5.43 -2.51 -25.13
N ASN A 227 -4.25 -2.50 -24.48
CA ASN A 227 -3.21 -3.51 -24.68
C ASN A 227 -3.68 -4.92 -24.27
N LEU A 228 -4.57 -5.01 -23.29
CA LEU A 228 -5.20 -6.26 -22.85
C LEU A 228 -6.46 -6.62 -23.65
N ARG A 229 -6.84 -5.79 -24.64
CA ARG A 229 -8.04 -5.96 -25.49
C ARG A 229 -9.36 -5.98 -24.71
N LEU A 230 -9.41 -5.27 -23.58
CA LEU A 230 -10.57 -5.21 -22.70
C LEU A 230 -11.55 -4.07 -23.04
N LEU A 231 -11.37 -3.38 -24.17
CA LEU A 231 -12.22 -2.23 -24.56
C LEU A 231 -13.70 -2.58 -24.75
N MET A 232 -14.01 -3.84 -25.09
CA MET A 232 -15.40 -4.29 -25.24
C MET A 232 -16.02 -4.72 -23.90
N GLU A 233 -15.20 -4.92 -22.87
CA GLU A 233 -15.61 -5.45 -21.57
C GLU A 233 -15.68 -4.36 -20.49
N VAL A 234 -15.00 -3.24 -20.73
CA VAL A 234 -15.01 -2.07 -19.84
C VAL A 234 -15.94 -1.02 -20.43
N GLU A 235 -17.09 -0.81 -19.80
CA GLU A 235 -18.10 0.15 -20.27
C GLU A 235 -17.77 1.58 -19.80
N PHE A 236 -17.48 2.49 -20.73
CA PHE A 236 -17.26 3.90 -20.39
C PHE A 236 -17.80 4.85 -21.47
N ASP A 237 -18.26 6.01 -21.03
CA ASP A 237 -18.77 7.07 -21.91
C ASP A 237 -17.60 7.89 -22.46
N VAL A 238 -17.39 7.87 -23.78
CA VAL A 238 -16.33 8.63 -24.46
C VAL A 238 -16.67 10.11 -24.67
N ARG A 239 -17.94 10.52 -24.53
CA ARG A 239 -18.38 11.90 -24.75
C ARG A 239 -17.53 12.93 -23.98
N PRO A 240 -17.18 12.74 -22.69
CA PRO A 240 -16.39 13.69 -21.92
C PRO A 240 -15.02 14.01 -22.52
N ILE A 241 -14.38 13.05 -23.19
CA ILE A 241 -13.05 13.23 -23.79
C ILE A 241 -13.14 14.14 -25.03
N LEU A 242 -14.18 13.96 -25.84
CA LEU A 242 -14.38 14.72 -27.08
C LEU A 242 -14.63 16.22 -26.81
N TYR A 243 -15.25 16.55 -25.68
CA TYR A 243 -15.52 17.95 -25.31
C TYR A 243 -14.33 18.68 -24.68
N ALA A 244 -13.30 17.97 -24.20
CA ALA A 244 -12.10 18.59 -23.65
C ALA A 244 -11.09 19.05 -24.72
N SER A 245 -11.35 18.72 -25.99
CA SER A 245 -10.48 19.03 -27.14
C SER A 245 -10.88 20.32 -27.88
N VAL A 246 -11.79 21.11 -27.30
CA VAL A 246 -12.33 22.38 -27.82
C VAL A 246 -12.05 23.50 -26.83
#